data_AF-A0A940LFB7-F1
#
_entry.id   AF-A0A940LFB7-F1
#
_cell.length_a   1.000
_cell.length_b   1.000
_cell.length_c   1.000
_cell.angle_alpha   90.00
_cell.angle_beta   90.00
_cell.angle_gamma   90.00
#
_symmetry.space_group_name_H-M   'P 1'
#
loop_
_entity.id
_entity.type
_entity.pdbx_description
1 polymer ?
#
loop_
_entity_poly.entity_id
_entity_poly.type
_entity_poly.pdbx_seq_one_letter_code
_entity_poly.pdbx_strand_id
1 'polypeptide(L)'
;MRILLFISFSLLTKVGCAQDSTTAVYINEVVQKIESRLSTDIMEKKDTVIFDDTLQKGAFLTVHTEFYTDSKTMLLDKIVEKSLYKTTSTEITIYFLGNQPVRVTNKQWEGSTVRFDFDIYYMSDKPVYVVKRNNLKGSPDAALFLKWCHELRNEYFRIVQDYNQTFARTKVN
;
A
#
# COMPACT_ATOMS: atom_id res chain seq x y z
N MET A 1 26.02 -34.72 -28.66
CA MET A 1 25.25 -34.46 -27.42
C MET A 1 25.88 -33.35 -26.56
N ARG A 2 26.10 -32.15 -27.10
CA ARG A 2 26.60 -30.97 -26.34
C ARG A 2 25.77 -29.69 -26.53
N ILE A 3 24.85 -29.67 -27.49
CA ILE A 3 23.99 -28.51 -27.80
C ILE A 3 22.69 -28.51 -26.98
N LEU A 4 22.24 -29.68 -26.52
CA LEU A 4 21.05 -29.81 -25.65
C LEU A 4 21.28 -29.32 -24.21
N LEU A 5 22.53 -29.21 -23.76
CA LEU A 5 22.89 -28.77 -22.40
C LEU A 5 22.90 -27.24 -22.24
N PHE A 6 23.00 -26.48 -23.34
CA PHE A 6 22.90 -25.01 -23.30
C PHE A 6 21.46 -24.52 -23.34
N ILE A 7 20.56 -25.25 -24.01
CA ILE A 7 19.14 -24.89 -24.08
C ILE A 7 18.43 -25.14 -22.74
N SER A 8 18.86 -26.14 -21.97
CA SER A 8 18.33 -26.40 -20.62
C SER A 8 18.71 -25.33 -19.59
N PHE A 9 19.84 -24.64 -19.75
CA PHE A 9 20.21 -23.52 -18.86
C PHE A 9 19.48 -22.21 -19.20
N SER A 10 19.13 -21.99 -20.48
CA SER A 10 18.35 -20.81 -20.89
C SER A 10 16.86 -20.88 -20.58
N LEU A 11 16.31 -22.08 -20.30
CA LEU A 11 14.92 -22.24 -19.87
C LEU A 11 14.71 -22.18 -18.35
N LEU A 12 15.79 -22.15 -17.55
CA LEU A 12 15.71 -22.01 -16.09
C LEU A 12 15.61 -20.55 -15.61
N THR A 13 15.66 -19.56 -16.51
CA THR A 13 15.56 -18.13 -16.14
C THR A 13 14.18 -17.53 -16.35
N LYS A 14 13.18 -18.34 -16.71
CA LYS A 14 11.81 -17.85 -17.01
C LYS A 14 10.70 -18.66 -16.35
N VAL A 15 10.86 -19.02 -15.07
CA VAL A 15 9.72 -19.23 -14.15
C VAL A 15 10.16 -18.81 -12.76
N GLY A 16 9.89 -17.56 -12.40
CA GLY A 16 10.13 -17.02 -11.06
C GLY A 16 8.87 -16.39 -10.50
N CYS A 17 7.74 -17.10 -10.54
CA CYS A 17 6.61 -16.79 -9.69
C CYS A 17 6.82 -17.50 -8.34
N ALA A 18 6.73 -16.73 -7.26
CA ALA A 18 6.64 -17.17 -5.86
C ALA A 18 7.87 -17.90 -5.30
N GLN A 19 8.96 -17.15 -5.11
CA GLN A 19 9.88 -17.42 -4.00
C GLN A 19 9.50 -16.40 -2.93
N ASP A 20 9.13 -16.84 -1.72
CA ASP A 20 8.95 -15.97 -0.56
C ASP A 20 10.23 -15.13 -0.42
N SER A 21 10.19 -13.91 -0.92
CA SER A 21 11.35 -13.03 -0.90
C SER A 21 11.71 -12.84 0.57
N THR A 22 12.94 -13.14 0.97
CA THR A 22 13.44 -12.87 2.33
C THR A 22 13.12 -11.43 2.75
N THR A 23 13.07 -10.52 1.78
CA THR A 23 12.60 -9.14 1.95
C THR A 23 11.12 -9.05 2.34
N ALA A 24 10.22 -9.83 1.73
CA ALA A 24 8.81 -9.87 2.10
C ALA A 24 8.60 -10.44 3.52
N VAL A 25 9.38 -11.45 3.92
CA VAL A 25 9.39 -11.97 5.30
C VAL A 25 9.82 -10.89 6.28
N TYR A 26 10.95 -10.22 6.02
CA TYR A 26 11.43 -9.11 6.84
C TYR A 26 10.40 -7.97 6.94
N ILE A 27 9.79 -7.56 5.82
CA ILE A 27 8.76 -6.52 5.83
C ILE A 27 7.55 -6.95 6.65
N ASN A 28 7.13 -8.22 6.58
CA ASN A 28 6.04 -8.72 7.41
C ASN A 28 6.38 -8.68 8.90
N GLU A 29 7.62 -8.97 9.31
CA GLU A 29 8.05 -8.81 10.70
C GLU A 29 7.99 -7.35 11.15
N VAL A 30 8.43 -6.41 10.30
CA VAL A 30 8.33 -4.97 10.56
C VAL A 30 6.87 -4.55 10.75
N VAL A 31 5.99 -4.97 9.84
CA VAL A 31 4.54 -4.72 9.93
C VAL A 31 3.97 -5.29 11.22
N GLN A 32 4.29 -6.53 11.58
CA GLN A 32 3.79 -7.13 12.82
C GLN A 32 4.21 -6.34 14.06
N LYS A 33 5.44 -5.81 14.08
CA LYS A 33 5.90 -4.92 15.16
C LYS A 33 5.11 -3.63 15.21
N ILE A 34 4.78 -3.02 14.07
CA ILE A 34 3.90 -1.83 13.99
C ILE A 34 2.51 -2.18 14.51
N GLU A 35 1.88 -3.23 13.98
CA GLU A 35 0.54 -3.67 14.39
C GLU A 35 0.45 -3.97 15.90
N SER A 36 1.51 -4.55 16.48
CA SER A 36 1.55 -4.88 17.92
C SER A 36 1.55 -3.67 18.85
N ARG A 37 1.91 -2.47 18.35
CA ARG A 37 2.00 -1.24 19.15
C ARG A 37 0.96 -0.19 18.82
N LEU A 38 0.06 -0.42 17.85
CA LEU A 38 -0.94 0.57 17.40
C LEU A 38 -1.80 1.14 18.52
N SER A 39 -2.05 0.39 19.59
CA SER A 39 -2.81 0.86 20.76
C SER A 39 -2.10 1.96 21.55
N THR A 40 -0.79 2.14 21.34
CA THR A 40 0.06 3.14 22.00
C THR A 40 0.56 4.23 21.05
N ASP A 41 0.16 4.17 19.78
CA ASP A 41 0.51 5.16 18.77
C ASP A 41 -0.39 6.40 18.89
N ILE A 42 0.14 7.53 18.44
CA ILE A 42 -0.65 8.75 18.27
C ILE A 42 -1.48 8.56 17.01
N MET A 43 -2.81 8.55 17.16
CA MET A 43 -3.74 8.39 16.05
C MET A 43 -4.38 9.74 15.70
N GLU A 44 -4.18 10.18 14.46
CA GLU A 44 -4.86 11.34 13.89
C GLU A 44 -5.87 10.91 12.81
N LYS A 45 -7.02 11.55 12.78
CA LYS A 45 -8.10 11.26 11.82
C LYS A 45 -8.37 12.47 10.94
N LYS A 46 -8.53 12.23 9.64
CA LYS A 46 -8.86 13.25 8.65
C LYS A 46 -9.83 12.70 7.63
N ASP A 47 -10.94 13.40 7.46
CA ASP A 47 -11.94 13.07 6.44
C ASP A 47 -11.81 14.05 5.28
N THR A 48 -11.78 13.53 4.06
CA THR A 48 -11.77 14.30 2.82
C THR A 48 -13.01 13.99 2.01
N VAL A 49 -13.70 15.02 1.55
CA VAL A 49 -14.89 14.90 0.71
C VAL A 49 -14.51 15.32 -0.70
N ILE A 50 -14.68 14.41 -1.66
CA ILE A 50 -14.42 14.64 -3.08
C ILE A 50 -15.76 14.71 -3.81
N PHE A 51 -15.98 15.81 -4.52
CA PHE A 51 -17.18 16.00 -5.32
C PHE A 51 -16.94 15.48 -6.74
N ASP A 52 -17.88 14.68 -7.24
CA ASP A 52 -17.89 14.22 -8.63
C ASP A 52 -18.81 15.16 -9.43
N ASP A 53 -18.20 16.16 -10.07
CA ASP A 53 -18.91 17.18 -10.86
C ASP A 53 -19.63 16.61 -12.09
N THR A 54 -19.35 15.36 -12.46
CA THR A 54 -19.99 14.67 -13.60
C THR A 54 -21.32 14.01 -13.22
N LEU A 55 -21.60 13.85 -11.93
CA LEU A 55 -22.83 13.27 -11.42
C LEU A 55 -23.80 14.38 -11.01
N GLN A 56 -24.89 14.52 -11.77
CA GLN A 56 -25.89 15.60 -11.70
C GLN A 56 -26.60 15.84 -10.35
N LYS A 57 -26.21 15.21 -9.23
CA LYS A 57 -26.57 15.57 -7.85
C LYS A 57 -25.92 14.59 -6.86
N GLY A 58 -25.09 15.10 -5.96
CA GLY A 58 -24.99 14.63 -4.57
C GLY A 58 -24.18 13.36 -4.26
N ALA A 59 -23.55 12.69 -5.22
CA ALA A 59 -22.64 11.59 -4.91
C ALA A 59 -21.23 12.13 -4.64
N PHE A 60 -20.95 12.43 -3.37
CA PHE A 60 -19.60 12.75 -2.92
C PHE A 60 -18.90 11.46 -2.45
N LEU A 61 -17.63 11.31 -2.79
CA LEU A 61 -16.77 10.29 -2.23
C LEU A 61 -16.21 10.82 -0.91
N THR A 62 -16.56 10.17 0.20
CA THR A 62 -15.89 10.42 1.48
C THR A 62 -14.73 9.46 1.63
N VAL A 63 -13.58 10.03 1.94
CA VAL A 63 -12.33 9.32 2.21
C VAL A 63 -11.95 9.58 3.67
N HIS A 64 -11.99 8.53 4.48
CA HIS A 64 -11.58 8.54 5.88
C HIS A 64 -10.12 8.11 5.97
N THR A 65 -9.25 8.99 6.45
CA THR A 65 -7.82 8.70 6.59
C THR A 65 -7.42 8.71 8.06
N GLU A 66 -6.76 7.65 8.49
CA GLU A 66 -6.21 7.49 9.84
C GLU A 66 -4.68 7.41 9.73
N PHE A 67 -3.98 8.28 10.47
CA PHE A 67 -2.54 8.33 10.55
C PHE A 67 -2.10 7.80 11.92
N TYR A 68 -1.16 6.86 11.92
CA TYR A 68 -0.60 6.26 13.13
C TYR A 68 0.88 6.60 13.21
N THR A 69 1.22 7.39 14.23
CA THR A 69 2.59 7.87 14.49
C THR A 69 3.13 7.20 15.75
N ASP A 70 4.33 6.62 15.67
CA ASP A 70 5.02 6.04 16.82
C ASP A 70 5.27 7.12 17.86
N SER A 71 4.71 6.95 19.06
CA SER A 71 4.78 7.93 20.14
C SER A 71 6.20 8.16 20.69
N LYS A 72 7.15 7.23 20.45
CA LYS A 72 8.54 7.34 20.88
C LYS A 72 9.42 7.97 19.83
N THR A 73 9.29 7.55 18.58
CA THR A 73 10.15 8.03 17.48
C THR A 73 9.58 9.27 16.80
N MET A 74 8.28 9.53 16.97
CA MET A 74 7.52 10.58 16.27
C MET A 74 7.53 10.43 14.75
N LEU A 75 7.75 9.22 14.25
CA LEU A 75 7.70 8.89 12.83
C LEU A 75 6.38 8.21 12.50
N LEU A 76 5.86 8.49 11.31
CA LEU A 76 4.64 7.86 10.83
C LEU A 76 4.92 6.38 10.52
N ASP A 77 4.15 5.49 11.13
CA ASP A 77 4.29 4.05 10.99
C ASP A 77 3.26 3.48 10.00
N LYS A 78 2.04 4.03 10.00
CA LYS A 78 0.92 3.48 9.22
C LYS A 78 -0.08 4.57 8.81
N ILE A 79 -0.60 4.44 7.60
CA ILE A 79 -1.77 5.18 7.11
C ILE A 79 -2.84 4.16 6.73
N VAL A 80 -4.08 4.40 7.15
CA VAL A 80 -5.25 3.65 6.69
C VAL A 80 -6.20 4.62 6.02
N GLU A 81 -6.58 4.34 4.79
CA GLU A 81 -7.58 5.09 4.05
C GLU A 81 -8.76 4.19 3.74
N LYS A 82 -9.97 4.64 4.08
CA LYS A 82 -11.21 3.95 3.80
C LYS A 82 -12.15 4.86 3.03
N SER A 83 -12.68 4.35 1.94
CA SER A 83 -13.60 5.13 1.12
C SER A 83 -14.77 4.29 0.64
N LEU A 84 -15.91 4.94 0.43
CA LEU A 84 -17.10 4.33 -0.14
C LEU A 84 -17.53 5.16 -1.35
N TYR A 85 -17.48 4.55 -2.53
CA TYR A 85 -18.02 5.12 -3.75
C TYR A 85 -19.12 4.23 -4.28
N LYS A 86 -20.36 4.74 -4.31
CA LYS A 86 -21.55 3.97 -4.67
C LYS A 86 -21.67 2.71 -3.79
N THR A 87 -21.46 1.53 -4.35
CA THR A 87 -21.51 0.23 -3.66
C THR A 87 -20.13 -0.37 -3.41
N THR A 88 -19.07 0.33 -3.80
CA THR A 88 -17.69 -0.14 -3.71
C THR A 88 -17.00 0.49 -2.51
N SER A 89 -16.68 -0.33 -1.51
CA SER A 89 -15.83 0.06 -0.39
C SER A 89 -14.37 -0.24 -0.74
N THR A 90 -13.47 0.69 -0.46
CA THR A 90 -12.02 0.52 -0.63
C THR A 90 -11.33 0.78 0.69
N GLU A 91 -10.39 -0.08 1.06
CA GLU A 91 -9.43 0.14 2.14
C GLU A 91 -8.02 0.06 1.56
N ILE A 92 -7.26 1.13 1.71
CA ILE A 92 -5.83 1.17 1.42
C ILE A 92 -5.11 1.28 2.75
N THR A 93 -4.09 0.46 2.97
CA THR A 93 -3.22 0.58 4.14
C THR A 93 -1.79 0.67 3.67
N ILE A 94 -1.04 1.63 4.20
CA ILE A 94 0.38 1.79 3.91
C ILE A 94 1.17 1.74 5.19
N TYR A 95 2.22 0.94 5.18
CA TYR A 95 3.18 0.81 6.27
C TYR A 95 4.48 1.48 5.90
N PHE A 96 5.09 2.11 6.89
CA PHE A 96 6.33 2.84 6.76
C PHE A 96 7.39 2.23 7.67
N LEU A 97 8.65 2.29 7.23
CA LEU A 97 9.81 2.05 8.06
C LEU A 97 10.66 3.33 8.02
N GLY A 98 10.63 4.08 9.11
CA GLY A 98 11.07 5.47 9.08
C GLY A 98 10.20 6.27 8.10
N ASN A 99 10.81 6.95 7.13
CA ASN A 99 10.08 7.77 6.16
C ASN A 99 9.78 7.04 4.84
N GLN A 100 9.99 5.73 4.77
CA GLN A 100 9.92 4.96 3.53
C GLN A 100 8.74 3.99 3.55
N PRO A 101 7.82 4.02 2.56
CA PRO A 101 6.74 3.05 2.48
C PRO A 101 7.30 1.68 2.13
N VAL A 102 7.00 0.68 2.97
CA VAL A 102 7.50 -0.70 2.86
C VAL A 102 6.42 -1.68 2.41
N ARG A 103 5.14 -1.39 2.67
CA ARG A 103 4.03 -2.22 2.20
C ARG A 103 2.81 -1.39 1.92
N VAL A 104 2.16 -1.64 0.77
CA VAL A 104 0.84 -1.13 0.42
C VAL A 104 -0.10 -2.31 0.33
N THR A 105 -1.17 -2.29 1.12
CA THR A 105 -2.27 -3.24 1.04
C THR A 105 -3.47 -2.50 0.47
N ASN A 106 -4.22 -3.17 -0.40
CA ASN A 106 -5.50 -2.68 -0.88
C ASN A 106 -6.52 -3.80 -0.85
N LYS A 107 -7.69 -3.48 -0.34
CA LYS A 107 -8.86 -4.34 -0.35
C LYS A 107 -10.04 -3.56 -0.88
N GLN A 108 -10.77 -4.15 -1.81
CA GLN A 108 -12.00 -3.58 -2.34
C GLN A 108 -13.13 -4.58 -2.24
N TRP A 109 -14.27 -4.10 -1.77
CA TRP A 109 -15.50 -4.86 -1.63
C TRP A 109 -16.58 -4.25 -2.53
N GLU A 110 -17.32 -5.11 -3.21
CA GLU A 110 -18.58 -4.74 -3.85
C GLU A 110 -19.70 -5.45 -3.09
N GLY A 111 -20.43 -4.70 -2.26
CA GLY A 111 -21.28 -5.29 -1.23
C GLY A 111 -20.47 -6.13 -0.24
N SER A 112 -20.83 -7.40 -0.05
CA SER A 112 -20.10 -8.34 0.82
C SER A 112 -18.95 -9.09 0.11
N THR A 113 -18.81 -8.93 -1.21
CA THR A 113 -17.85 -9.70 -2.01
C THR A 113 -16.54 -8.93 -2.15
N VAL A 114 -15.41 -9.54 -1.78
CA VAL A 114 -14.07 -8.99 -2.01
C VAL A 114 -13.73 -9.12 -3.50
N ARG A 115 -13.56 -7.98 -4.18
CA ARG A 115 -13.21 -7.88 -5.61
C ARG A 115 -11.73 -7.66 -5.84
N PHE A 116 -11.03 -7.02 -4.91
CA PHE A 116 -9.58 -6.84 -5.00
C PHE A 116 -8.97 -7.05 -3.62
N ASP A 117 -7.90 -7.84 -3.52
CA ASP A 117 -7.12 -8.05 -2.29
C ASP A 117 -5.68 -8.38 -2.69
N PHE A 118 -4.79 -7.43 -2.45
CA PHE A 118 -3.37 -7.62 -2.70
C PHE A 118 -2.51 -6.81 -1.74
N ASP A 119 -1.25 -7.22 -1.65
CA ASP A 119 -0.17 -6.40 -1.13
C ASP A 119 0.91 -6.17 -2.17
N ILE A 120 1.55 -5.01 -2.08
CA ILE A 120 2.79 -4.70 -2.75
C ILE A 120 3.84 -4.39 -1.68
N TYR A 121 4.95 -5.09 -1.74
CA TYR A 121 6.10 -4.93 -0.87
C TYR A 121 7.15 -4.08 -1.59
N TYR A 122 7.77 -3.15 -0.86
CA TYR A 122 8.74 -2.20 -1.40
C TYR A 122 10.06 -2.26 -0.64
N MET A 123 11.16 -2.08 -1.36
CA MET A 123 12.48 -1.84 -0.80
C MET A 123 13.20 -0.82 -1.69
N SER A 124 13.73 0.24 -1.09
CA SER A 124 14.47 1.30 -1.80
C SER A 124 13.73 1.80 -3.06
N ASP A 125 12.46 2.14 -2.91
CA ASP A 125 11.58 2.65 -3.96
C ASP A 125 11.17 1.69 -5.08
N LYS A 126 11.57 0.42 -5.01
CA LYS A 126 11.20 -0.58 -6.02
C LYS A 126 10.21 -1.60 -5.46
N PRO A 127 9.14 -1.97 -6.21
CA PRO A 127 8.30 -3.09 -5.82
C PRO A 127 9.13 -4.36 -5.92
N VAL A 128 9.26 -5.06 -4.80
CA VAL A 128 10.07 -6.28 -4.70
C VAL A 128 9.22 -7.54 -4.68
N TYR A 129 7.95 -7.43 -4.31
CA TYR A 129 7.03 -8.55 -4.25
C TYR A 129 5.57 -8.09 -4.31
N VAL A 130 4.72 -8.85 -4.99
CA VAL A 130 3.28 -8.59 -5.08
C VAL A 130 2.54 -9.88 -4.75
N VAL A 131 1.66 -9.83 -3.75
CA VAL A 131 0.82 -10.96 -3.36
C VAL A 131 -0.61 -10.64 -3.72
N LYS A 132 -1.27 -11.51 -4.48
CA LYS A 132 -2.72 -11.47 -4.71
C LYS A 132 -3.36 -12.56 -3.85
N ARG A 133 -4.21 -12.20 -2.89
CA ARG A 133 -4.80 -13.16 -1.95
C ARG A 133 -6.10 -13.80 -2.44
N ASN A 134 -6.77 -13.19 -3.41
CA ASN A 134 -7.93 -13.77 -4.06
C ASN A 134 -7.64 -14.15 -5.51
N ASN A 135 -8.12 -15.33 -5.93
CA ASN A 135 -8.14 -15.80 -7.31
C ASN A 135 -9.16 -14.99 -8.11
N LEU A 136 -8.79 -13.76 -8.47
CA LEU A 136 -9.63 -12.90 -9.29
C LEU A 136 -9.53 -13.35 -10.74
N LYS A 137 -10.66 -13.78 -11.31
CA LYS A 137 -10.81 -13.90 -12.76
C LYS A 137 -10.89 -12.49 -13.34
N GLY A 138 -10.01 -12.21 -14.30
CA GLY A 138 -9.81 -10.87 -14.86
C GLY A 138 -8.62 -10.19 -14.19
N SER A 139 -7.52 -10.05 -14.92
CA SER A 139 -6.47 -9.12 -14.51
C SER A 139 -7.06 -7.72 -14.68
N PRO A 140 -7.17 -6.88 -13.62
CA PRO A 140 -7.16 -5.45 -13.87
C PRO A 140 -5.93 -5.17 -14.72
N ASP A 141 -6.06 -4.36 -15.78
CA ASP A 141 -5.00 -4.14 -16.76
C ASP A 141 -3.72 -3.79 -16.00
N ALA A 142 -2.81 -4.76 -15.91
CA ALA A 142 -1.88 -4.83 -14.79
C ALA A 142 -0.96 -3.60 -14.79
N ALA A 143 -0.72 -3.02 -15.97
CA ALA A 143 0.03 -1.80 -16.16
C ALA A 143 -0.69 -0.57 -15.59
N LEU A 144 -1.97 -0.34 -15.92
CA LEU A 144 -2.75 0.78 -15.39
C LEU A 144 -2.90 0.69 -13.87
N PHE A 145 -3.14 -0.53 -13.40
CA PHE A 145 -3.28 -0.80 -11.98
C PHE A 145 -1.99 -0.54 -11.19
N LEU A 146 -0.86 -1.09 -11.65
CA LEU A 146 0.44 -0.87 -11.03
C LEU A 146 0.87 0.60 -11.11
N LYS A 147 0.54 1.28 -12.22
CA LYS A 147 0.76 2.72 -12.36
C LYS A 147 -0.01 3.51 -11.31
N TRP A 148 -1.29 3.22 -11.13
CA TRP A 148 -2.11 3.86 -10.09
C TRP A 148 -1.56 3.61 -8.68
N CYS A 149 -1.17 2.38 -8.34
CA CYS A 149 -0.53 2.08 -7.06
C CYS A 149 0.78 2.85 -6.85
N HIS A 150 1.57 3.03 -7.91
CA HIS A 150 2.80 3.80 -7.87
C HIS A 150 2.55 5.30 -7.67
N GLU A 151 1.56 5.86 -8.36
CA GLU A 151 1.14 7.27 -8.18
C GLU A 151 0.64 7.51 -6.76
N LEU A 152 -0.22 6.64 -6.26
CA LEU A 152 -0.75 6.68 -4.89
C LEU A 152 0.38 6.62 -3.85
N ARG A 153 1.35 5.72 -4.02
CA ARG A 153 2.54 5.63 -3.16
C ARG A 153 3.31 6.96 -3.10
N ASN A 154 3.54 7.59 -4.25
CA ASN A 154 4.28 8.85 -4.32
C ASN A 154 3.55 9.99 -3.60
N GLU A 155 2.22 10.00 -3.70
CA GLU A 155 1.38 10.95 -2.96
C GLU A 155 1.53 10.76 -1.44
N TYR A 156 1.43 9.52 -0.95
CA TYR A 156 1.63 9.25 0.47
C TYR A 156 3.05 9.54 0.94
N PHE A 157 4.06 9.24 0.12
CA PHE A 157 5.45 9.60 0.44
C PHE A 157 5.60 11.12 0.61
N ARG A 158 4.98 11.91 -0.27
CA ARG A 158 4.91 13.37 -0.12
C ARG A 158 4.20 13.79 1.17
N ILE A 159 3.06 13.18 1.50
CA ILE A 159 2.34 13.46 2.74
C ILE A 159 3.23 13.22 3.97
N VAL A 160 3.99 12.11 4.00
CA VAL A 160 4.93 11.83 5.10
C VAL A 160 6.04 12.87 5.18
N GLN A 161 6.60 13.28 4.03
CA GLN A 161 7.62 14.33 4.01
C GLN A 161 7.08 15.66 4.53
N ASP A 162 5.89 16.06 4.10
CA ASP A 162 5.23 17.31 4.52
C ASP A 162 4.86 17.27 6.02
N TYR A 163 4.35 16.12 6.50
CA TYR A 163 4.02 15.88 7.91
C TYR A 163 5.27 16.03 8.79
N ASN A 164 6.37 15.34 8.44
CA ASN A 164 7.61 15.41 9.20
C ASN A 164 8.23 16.81 9.22
N GLN A 165 8.15 17.57 8.12
CA GLN A 165 8.60 18.97 8.09
C GLN A 165 7.77 19.86 9.02
N THR A 166 6.46 19.61 9.10
CA THR A 166 5.56 20.36 9.97
C THR A 166 5.87 20.08 11.43
N PHE A 167 6.04 18.81 11.83
CA PHE A 167 6.41 18.44 13.20
C PHE A 167 7.83 18.87 13.60
N ALA A 168 8.79 18.84 12.67
CA ALA A 168 10.14 19.34 12.93
C ALA A 168 10.14 20.85 13.22
N ARG A 169 9.27 21.64 12.56
CA ARG A 169 9.11 23.08 12.82
C ARG A 169 8.48 23.37 14.19
N THR A 170 7.56 22.53 14.66
CA THR A 170 6.92 22.69 15.98
C THR A 170 7.86 22.45 17.15
N LYS A 171 9.01 21.78 16.95
CA LYS A 171 10.03 21.55 17.99
C LYS A 171 11.05 22.70 18.16
N VAL A 172 11.09 23.65 17.23
CA VAL A 172 12.09 24.74 17.21
C VAL A 172 11.52 26.05 17.81
N ASN A 173 10.21 26.07 18.09
CA ASN A 173 9.53 27.14 18.84
C ASN A 173 9.18 26.67 20.24
#